data_AF-A0A661PTY0-F1
#
_entry.id   AF-A0A661PTY0-F1
#
_cell.length_a   1.000
_cell.length_b   1.000
_cell.length_c   1.000
_cell.angle_alpha   90.00
_cell.angle_beta   90.00
_cell.angle_gamma   90.00
#
_symmetry.space_group_name_H-M   'P 1'
#
loop_
_entity.id
_entity.type
_entity.pdbx_description
1 polymer ?
#
loop_
_entity_poly.entity_id
_entity_poly.type
_entity_poly.pdbx_seq_one_letter_code
_entity_poly.pdbx_strand_id
1 'polypeptide(L)'
;ETGDVKVGVPPAVTPDEPGTVTVIPGLACADIPSESGIENIYFFVHGFGDDDEDNHFHWNSQGPAENENILEYNGTDVVITSSGGSVNVPADTKFDIVVAFKVHSSQVYDPTQTDNFRIEYIFSGAISDADNTTSVNMFCFDNDGTGTTWGRWVAVLNNGGEGYSLTAGSNFSIDNIALYGWK
;
A
#
# COMPACT_ATOMS: atom_id res chain seq x y z
N GLU A 1 45.23 22.07 -26.27
CA GLU A 1 44.28 22.55 -25.25
C GLU A 1 43.28 21.44 -24.99
N THR A 2 43.40 20.76 -23.85
CA THR A 2 42.45 19.75 -23.40
C THR A 2 41.37 20.46 -22.59
N GLY A 3 40.19 20.58 -23.17
CA GLY A 3 39.04 21.22 -22.51
C GLY A 3 38.51 20.34 -21.39
N ASP A 4 38.49 20.87 -20.17
CA ASP A 4 37.85 20.24 -19.03
C ASP A 4 36.33 20.17 -19.26
N VAL A 5 35.80 18.96 -19.39
CA VAL A 5 34.37 18.70 -19.34
C VAL A 5 33.92 18.91 -17.91
N LYS A 6 33.29 20.05 -17.62
CA LYS A 6 32.58 20.25 -16.35
C LYS A 6 31.40 19.28 -16.32
N VAL A 7 31.57 18.17 -15.62
CA VAL A 7 30.46 17.32 -15.21
C VAL A 7 29.58 18.18 -14.32
N GLY A 8 28.38 18.53 -14.80
CA GLY A 8 27.42 19.32 -14.05
C GLY A 8 27.09 18.61 -12.75
N VAL A 9 27.21 19.32 -11.62
CA VAL A 9 26.68 18.84 -10.35
C VAL A 9 25.17 18.64 -10.55
N PRO A 10 24.62 17.46 -10.21
CA PRO A 10 23.18 17.26 -10.24
C PRO A 10 22.49 18.38 -9.45
N PRO A 11 21.33 18.90 -9.90
CA PRO A 11 20.59 19.88 -9.13
C PRO A 11 20.38 19.38 -7.70
N ALA A 12 20.59 20.26 -6.72
CA ALA A 12 20.35 19.93 -5.33
C ALA A 12 18.84 19.69 -5.14
N VAL A 13 18.51 18.52 -4.60
CA VAL A 13 17.15 18.14 -4.22
C VAL A 13 16.68 19.12 -3.15
N THR A 14 15.53 19.77 -3.36
CA THR A 14 14.98 20.69 -2.34
C THR A 14 14.36 19.90 -1.20
N PRO A 15 14.44 20.37 0.06
CA PRO A 15 13.85 19.67 1.22
C PRO A 15 12.36 19.33 1.08
N ASP A 16 11.63 20.06 0.23
CA ASP A 16 10.19 19.89 0.01
C ASP A 16 9.85 19.06 -1.25
N GLU A 17 10.86 18.50 -1.94
CA GLU A 17 10.63 17.67 -3.13
C GLU A 17 10.01 16.33 -2.70
N PRO A 18 8.83 15.94 -3.23
CA PRO A 18 8.16 14.72 -2.81
C PRO A 18 9.01 13.49 -3.15
N GLY A 19 8.83 12.43 -2.37
CA GLY A 19 9.25 11.11 -2.82
C GLY A 19 8.27 10.56 -3.86
N THR A 20 8.73 9.70 -4.75
CA THR A 20 7.83 8.97 -5.66
C THR A 20 7.78 7.50 -5.26
N VAL A 21 6.56 6.97 -5.23
CA VAL A 21 6.29 5.54 -5.04
C VAL A 21 5.82 4.96 -6.34
N THR A 22 6.40 3.83 -6.73
CA THR A 22 5.92 3.06 -7.88
C THR A 22 5.56 1.65 -7.42
N VAL A 23 4.40 1.14 -7.82
CA VAL A 23 4.07 -0.27 -7.60
C VAL A 23 4.36 -1.04 -8.88
N ILE A 24 5.30 -1.98 -8.82
CA ILE A 24 5.58 -2.90 -9.93
C ILE A 24 4.80 -4.20 -9.65
N PRO A 25 3.72 -4.45 -10.38
CA PRO A 25 2.77 -5.48 -10.01
C PRO A 25 3.34 -6.89 -10.18
N GLY A 26 3.13 -7.72 -9.16
CA GLY A 26 3.17 -9.17 -9.22
C GLY A 26 1.83 -9.80 -9.65
N LEU A 27 0.70 -9.08 -9.48
CA LEU A 27 -0.57 -9.30 -10.17
C LEU A 27 -1.55 -8.16 -9.82
N ALA A 28 -1.65 -7.21 -10.77
CA ALA A 28 -2.78 -6.33 -11.09
C ALA A 28 -3.42 -5.45 -9.98
N CYS A 29 -3.07 -4.16 -9.98
CA CYS A 29 -4.13 -3.13 -10.02
C CYS A 29 -4.58 -3.00 -11.50
N ALA A 30 -5.82 -2.70 -11.84
CA ALA A 30 -6.34 -2.58 -13.23
C ALA A 30 -6.44 -3.82 -14.18
N ASP A 31 -5.98 -5.03 -13.84
CA ASP A 31 -6.28 -6.30 -14.57
C ASP A 31 -6.61 -7.47 -13.61
N ILE A 32 -7.50 -7.22 -12.65
CA ILE A 32 -7.95 -8.16 -11.62
C ILE A 32 -8.68 -9.37 -12.28
N PRO A 33 -8.40 -10.63 -11.91
CA PRO A 33 -9.30 -11.76 -12.17
C PRO A 33 -10.74 -11.40 -11.75
N SER A 34 -11.78 -11.74 -12.51
CA SER A 34 -13.13 -11.18 -12.35
C SER A 34 -13.81 -11.28 -10.97
N GLU A 35 -13.21 -11.98 -9.99
CA GLU A 35 -13.78 -12.29 -8.68
C GLU A 35 -12.84 -11.97 -7.48
N SER A 36 -11.50 -12.08 -7.60
CA SER A 36 -10.50 -11.76 -6.55
C SER A 36 -9.27 -11.03 -7.07
N GLY A 37 -8.69 -10.12 -6.28
CA GLY A 37 -7.44 -9.41 -6.58
C GLY A 37 -7.22 -8.20 -5.67
N ILE A 38 -6.08 -7.53 -5.86
CA ILE A 38 -5.77 -6.25 -5.20
C ILE A 38 -6.63 -5.17 -5.86
N GLU A 39 -7.44 -4.47 -5.07
CA GLU A 39 -8.31 -3.41 -5.55
C GLU A 39 -7.54 -2.07 -5.58
N ASN A 40 -6.93 -1.69 -4.45
CA ASN A 40 -6.25 -0.42 -4.27
C ASN A 40 -5.11 -0.53 -3.25
N ILE A 41 -4.13 0.37 -3.34
CA ILE A 41 -3.10 0.57 -2.31
C ILE A 41 -3.21 2.00 -1.81
N TYR A 42 -3.52 2.16 -0.54
CA TYR A 42 -3.67 3.43 0.14
C TYR A 42 -2.43 3.72 0.98
N PHE A 43 -2.11 5.00 1.12
CA PHE A 43 -1.10 5.47 2.03
C PHE A 43 -1.81 6.27 3.12
N PHE A 44 -1.65 5.87 4.37
CA PHE A 44 -2.24 6.55 5.51
C PHE A 44 -1.17 7.31 6.27
N VAL A 45 -1.52 8.44 6.89
CA VAL A 45 -0.64 9.05 7.89
C VAL A 45 -0.36 8.01 8.98
N HIS A 46 0.91 7.86 9.34
CA HIS A 46 1.32 6.82 10.29
C HIS A 46 0.62 6.95 11.65
N GLY A 47 0.39 5.80 12.28
CA GLY A 47 -0.45 5.62 13.47
C GLY A 47 -1.73 4.86 13.14
N PHE A 48 -1.79 4.23 11.96
CA PHE A 48 -2.90 3.41 11.54
C PHE A 48 -2.90 2.09 12.33
N GLY A 49 -3.89 1.93 13.21
CA GLY A 49 -4.16 0.67 13.89
C GLY A 49 -3.29 0.35 15.10
N ASP A 50 -2.53 1.32 15.64
CA ASP A 50 -1.56 1.04 16.73
C ASP A 50 -2.06 1.22 18.17
N ASP A 51 -3.20 1.87 18.44
CA ASP A 51 -3.84 1.83 19.77
C ASP A 51 -5.14 2.65 19.73
N ASP A 52 -6.28 1.98 19.58
CA ASP A 52 -7.44 2.18 20.45
C ASP A 52 -8.52 1.19 20.03
N GLU A 53 -9.14 0.53 21.00
CA GLU A 53 -10.38 -0.23 20.80
C GLU A 53 -11.51 0.65 20.20
N ASP A 54 -11.31 1.97 20.10
CA ASP A 54 -12.20 2.97 19.52
C ASP A 54 -11.77 3.50 18.12
N ASN A 55 -10.60 3.13 17.59
CA ASN A 55 -10.20 3.45 16.20
C ASN A 55 -10.84 2.45 15.23
N HIS A 56 -12.16 2.31 15.34
CA HIS A 56 -12.99 1.64 14.36
C HIS A 56 -12.92 2.40 13.05
N PHE A 57 -11.94 2.03 12.24
CA PHE A 57 -11.92 2.35 10.84
C PHE A 57 -13.31 2.07 10.23
N HIS A 58 -13.99 3.08 9.70
CA HIS A 58 -15.29 2.90 9.08
C HIS A 58 -15.10 2.70 7.56
N TRP A 59 -14.69 1.49 7.19
CA TRP A 59 -14.70 1.09 5.78
C TRP A 59 -16.14 0.91 5.33
N ASN A 60 -16.51 1.53 4.21
CA ASN A 60 -17.77 1.25 3.53
C ASN A 60 -17.51 0.47 2.24
N SER A 61 -18.53 -0.03 1.56
CA SER A 61 -18.36 -0.86 0.36
C SER A 61 -17.64 -0.17 -0.83
N GLN A 62 -17.30 1.13 -0.72
CA GLN A 62 -16.57 1.94 -1.70
C GLN A 62 -15.09 2.18 -1.33
N GLY A 63 -14.65 1.92 -0.09
CA GLY A 63 -13.33 2.36 0.38
C GLY A 63 -13.35 2.86 1.83
N PRO A 64 -12.23 3.48 2.29
CA PRO A 64 -12.27 4.37 3.45
C PRO A 64 -13.43 5.36 3.29
N ALA A 65 -14.17 5.67 4.36
CA ALA A 65 -15.08 6.80 4.29
C ALA A 65 -14.29 8.06 3.91
N GLU A 66 -14.86 8.91 3.04
CA GLU A 66 -14.23 10.15 2.61
C GLU A 66 -13.76 10.94 3.86
N ASN A 67 -12.46 11.30 3.92
CA ASN A 67 -11.78 12.06 4.99
C ASN A 67 -11.18 11.31 6.20
N GLU A 68 -10.98 9.98 6.16
CA GLU A 68 -10.29 9.27 7.25
C GLU A 68 -8.79 9.07 6.94
N ASN A 69 -7.89 9.85 7.57
CA ASN A 69 -6.42 9.68 7.68
C ASN A 69 -5.59 9.26 6.44
N ILE A 70 -6.17 9.21 5.24
CA ILE A 70 -5.43 8.99 4.00
C ILE A 70 -4.42 10.13 3.87
N LEU A 71 -3.19 9.78 3.54
CA LEU A 71 -2.13 10.72 3.28
C LEU A 71 -2.51 11.53 2.04
N GLU A 72 -2.42 12.85 2.14
CA GLU A 72 -2.66 13.75 1.02
C GLU A 72 -1.36 14.43 0.57
N TYR A 73 -1.22 14.62 -0.73
CA TYR A 73 -0.19 15.48 -1.31
C TYR A 73 -0.82 16.48 -2.28
N ASN A 74 -0.63 17.78 -2.02
CA ASN A 74 -1.24 18.88 -2.78
C ASN A 74 -2.77 18.78 -2.93
N GLY A 75 -3.46 18.34 -1.87
CA GLY A 75 -4.92 18.20 -1.84
C GLY A 75 -5.44 17.04 -2.70
N THR A 76 -4.61 16.01 -2.92
CA THR A 76 -5.00 14.76 -3.58
C THR A 76 -4.57 13.59 -2.70
N ASP A 77 -5.49 12.65 -2.50
CA ASP A 77 -5.24 11.40 -1.80
C ASP A 77 -4.13 10.60 -2.47
N VAL A 78 -3.18 10.14 -1.66
CA VAL A 78 -2.10 9.27 -2.10
C VAL A 78 -2.63 7.85 -2.17
N VAL A 79 -3.16 7.48 -3.35
CA VAL A 79 -3.74 6.15 -3.62
C VAL A 79 -3.29 5.65 -4.99
N ILE A 80 -2.87 4.39 -5.05
CA ILE A 80 -2.55 3.68 -6.29
C ILE A 80 -3.74 2.78 -6.64
N THR A 81 -4.40 3.08 -7.77
CA THR A 81 -5.62 2.41 -8.23
C THR A 81 -5.40 1.58 -9.52
N SER A 82 -4.19 1.59 -10.08
CA SER A 82 -3.86 0.92 -11.35
C SER A 82 -2.48 0.26 -11.33
N SER A 83 -2.33 -0.81 -12.12
CA SER A 83 -1.07 -1.57 -12.25
C SER A 83 0.00 -0.68 -12.84
N GLY A 84 1.20 -0.73 -12.25
CA GLY A 84 2.29 0.15 -12.66
C GLY A 84 2.04 1.61 -12.26
N GLY A 85 1.02 1.87 -11.44
CA GLY A 85 0.70 3.20 -10.95
C GLY A 85 1.79 3.74 -10.02
N SER A 86 1.88 5.06 -10.01
CA SER A 86 2.81 5.79 -9.16
C SER A 86 2.11 6.98 -8.52
N VAL A 87 2.52 7.32 -7.30
CA VAL A 87 2.03 8.48 -6.55
C VAL A 87 3.18 9.24 -5.93
N ASN A 88 2.97 10.54 -5.73
CA ASN A 88 3.88 11.37 -4.96
C ASN A 88 3.49 11.31 -3.49
N VAL A 89 4.50 11.14 -2.63
CA VAL A 89 4.36 11.11 -1.18
C VAL A 89 5.10 12.31 -0.60
N PRO A 90 4.51 13.05 0.35
CA PRO A 90 5.21 14.12 1.04
C PRO A 90 6.49 13.59 1.70
N ALA A 91 7.62 14.27 1.48
CA ALA A 91 8.88 13.92 2.12
C ALA A 91 8.80 14.07 3.64
N ASP A 92 9.62 13.30 4.36
CA ASP A 92 9.75 13.34 5.83
C ASP A 92 8.44 13.12 6.61
N THR A 93 7.37 12.70 5.94
CA THR A 93 6.10 12.33 6.55
C THR A 93 6.09 10.83 6.75
N LYS A 94 5.80 10.38 7.98
CA LYS A 94 5.62 8.97 8.27
C LYS A 94 4.26 8.49 7.74
N PHE A 95 4.25 7.32 7.10
CA PHE A 95 3.03 6.73 6.55
C PHE A 95 2.99 5.21 6.71
N ASP A 96 1.78 4.68 6.75
CA ASP A 96 1.49 3.25 6.68
C ASP A 96 0.93 2.91 5.29
N ILE A 97 1.22 1.70 4.79
CA ILE A 97 0.74 1.23 3.49
C ILE A 97 -0.39 0.24 3.75
N VAL A 98 -1.57 0.52 3.19
CA VAL A 98 -2.76 -0.33 3.33
C VAL A 98 -3.14 -0.89 1.98
N VAL A 99 -3.07 -2.22 1.87
CA VAL A 99 -3.37 -2.97 0.66
C VAL A 99 -4.80 -3.50 0.77
N ALA A 100 -5.71 -2.97 -0.02
CA ALA A 100 -7.09 -3.46 -0.09
C ALA A 100 -7.22 -4.53 -1.18
N PHE A 101 -7.85 -5.65 -0.85
CA PHE A 101 -8.04 -6.75 -1.79
C PHE A 101 -9.35 -7.49 -1.55
N LYS A 102 -9.83 -8.11 -2.63
CA LYS A 102 -11.03 -8.94 -2.66
C LYS A 102 -10.64 -10.39 -2.86
N VAL A 103 -11.32 -11.29 -2.15
CA VAL A 103 -11.12 -12.74 -2.23
C VAL A 103 -12.47 -13.42 -2.46
N HIS A 104 -12.53 -14.41 -3.34
CA HIS A 104 -13.72 -15.16 -3.71
C HIS A 104 -13.56 -16.65 -3.34
N SER A 105 -14.63 -17.26 -2.85
CA SER A 105 -14.77 -18.69 -2.51
C SER A 105 -14.48 -19.66 -3.66
N SER A 106 -14.44 -19.17 -4.90
CA SER A 106 -13.96 -19.96 -6.05
C SER A 106 -12.44 -20.20 -5.99
N GLN A 107 -11.71 -19.33 -5.29
CA GLN A 107 -10.24 -19.27 -5.26
C GLN A 107 -9.65 -19.59 -3.86
N VAL A 108 -10.45 -19.54 -2.79
CA VAL A 108 -10.05 -19.91 -1.42
C VAL A 108 -11.07 -20.82 -0.74
N TYR A 109 -10.65 -21.61 0.26
CA TYR A 109 -11.54 -22.51 1.01
C TYR A 109 -12.68 -21.77 1.71
N ASP A 110 -12.34 -20.69 2.41
CA ASP A 110 -13.29 -19.82 3.10
C ASP A 110 -12.81 -18.36 3.01
N PRO A 111 -13.51 -17.49 2.25
CA PRO A 111 -13.13 -16.08 2.08
C PRO A 111 -13.37 -15.24 3.34
N THR A 112 -13.94 -15.82 4.41
CA THR A 112 -14.16 -15.17 5.71
C THR A 112 -13.03 -15.41 6.71
N GLN A 113 -12.05 -16.26 6.38
CA GLN A 113 -10.92 -16.58 7.28
C GLN A 113 -9.60 -16.06 6.71
N THR A 114 -8.90 -15.24 7.50
CA THR A 114 -7.56 -14.69 7.19
C THR A 114 -6.54 -15.78 6.87
N ASP A 115 -6.69 -16.94 7.49
CA ASP A 115 -5.77 -18.07 7.35
C ASP A 115 -5.94 -18.83 6.03
N ASN A 116 -6.63 -18.26 5.03
CA ASN A 116 -6.77 -18.83 3.69
C ASN A 116 -6.11 -18.00 2.59
N PHE A 117 -5.51 -16.86 2.95
CA PHE A 117 -4.81 -16.01 2.01
C PHE A 117 -3.64 -15.27 2.67
N ARG A 118 -2.69 -14.84 1.85
CA ARG A 118 -1.49 -14.12 2.27
C ARG A 118 -1.13 -13.07 1.24
N ILE A 119 -0.71 -11.90 1.72
CA ILE A 119 -0.04 -10.89 0.90
C ILE A 119 1.48 -11.07 1.06
N GLU A 120 2.19 -11.14 -0.06
CA GLU A 120 3.65 -10.95 -0.10
C GLU A 120 3.97 -9.68 -0.87
N TYR A 121 5.09 -9.06 -0.53
CA TYR A 121 5.61 -7.85 -1.17
C TYR A 121 7.13 -7.80 -1.00
N ILE A 122 7.79 -7.05 -1.87
CA ILE A 122 9.21 -6.76 -1.77
C ILE A 122 9.37 -5.25 -1.95
N PHE A 123 9.98 -4.58 -0.98
CA PHE A 123 10.36 -3.20 -1.16
C PHE A 123 11.73 -3.08 -1.81
N SER A 124 11.88 -2.11 -2.71
CA SER A 124 13.16 -1.72 -3.28
C SER A 124 13.28 -0.20 -3.32
N GLY A 125 14.51 0.31 -3.37
CA GLY A 125 14.77 1.76 -3.36
C GLY A 125 14.89 2.36 -1.96
N ALA A 126 14.58 3.65 -1.85
CA ALA A 126 14.93 4.49 -0.70
C ALA A 126 13.78 4.66 0.32
N ILE A 127 13.31 3.55 0.89
CA ILE A 127 12.32 3.55 1.99
C ILE A 127 13.03 3.34 3.34
N SER A 128 12.60 4.03 4.40
CA SER A 128 13.14 3.80 5.74
C SER A 128 12.85 2.38 6.21
N ASP A 129 13.85 1.75 6.83
CA ASP A 129 13.80 0.45 7.50
C ASP A 129 12.81 -0.52 6.83
N ALA A 130 13.13 -0.99 5.62
CA ALA A 130 12.26 -1.90 4.88
C ALA A 130 12.01 -3.18 5.70
N ASP A 131 10.90 -3.18 6.43
CA ASP A 131 10.47 -4.34 7.17
C ASP A 131 9.98 -5.40 6.18
N ASN A 132 10.84 -6.41 5.98
CA ASN A 132 10.53 -7.61 5.23
C ASN A 132 9.95 -8.71 6.13
N THR A 133 9.46 -8.37 7.32
CA THR A 133 8.75 -9.34 8.16
C THR A 133 7.44 -9.74 7.48
N THR A 134 7.05 -11.00 7.72
CA THR A 134 5.83 -11.59 7.15
C THR A 134 4.58 -11.27 7.97
N SER A 135 4.69 -10.43 8.99
CA SER A 135 3.64 -10.17 9.98
C SER A 135 2.78 -8.99 9.50
N VAL A 136 1.77 -9.31 8.69
CA VAL A 136 0.82 -8.33 8.17
C VAL A 136 -0.43 -8.35 9.05
N ASN A 137 -0.81 -7.21 9.61
CA ASN A 137 -2.11 -7.08 10.28
C ASN A 137 -3.20 -7.08 9.22
N MET A 138 -4.15 -8.02 9.32
CA MET A 138 -5.20 -8.23 8.32
C MET A 138 -6.59 -8.08 8.93
N PHE A 139 -7.43 -7.28 8.30
CA PHE A 139 -8.78 -6.98 8.79
C PHE A 139 -9.81 -7.22 7.71
N CYS A 140 -10.90 -7.93 8.05
CA CYS A 140 -12.08 -8.03 7.18
C CYS A 140 -12.90 -6.76 7.35
N PHE A 141 -13.32 -6.14 6.25
CA PHE A 141 -14.13 -4.94 6.34
C PHE A 141 -15.45 -5.02 5.58
N ASP A 142 -15.58 -5.94 4.63
CA ASP A 142 -16.84 -6.18 3.92
C ASP A 142 -16.94 -7.66 3.55
N ASN A 143 -17.97 -8.32 4.08
CA ASN A 143 -18.36 -9.65 3.69
C ASN A 143 -19.90 -9.70 3.67
N ASP A 144 -20.48 -10.37 2.67
CA ASP A 144 -21.93 -10.53 2.48
C ASP A 144 -22.61 -11.46 3.53
N GLY A 145 -22.02 -11.62 4.73
CA GLY A 145 -22.55 -12.49 5.80
C GLY A 145 -22.47 -14.00 5.51
N THR A 146 -23.26 -14.80 6.23
CA THR A 146 -23.24 -16.27 6.12
C THR A 146 -23.71 -16.75 4.75
N GLY A 147 -22.86 -17.46 4.01
CA GLY A 147 -23.11 -17.88 2.62
C GLY A 147 -22.38 -17.05 1.57
N THR A 148 -21.42 -16.23 2.00
CA THR A 148 -20.58 -15.36 1.16
C THR A 148 -19.81 -16.14 0.10
N THR A 149 -19.92 -15.69 -1.15
CA THR A 149 -19.00 -16.13 -2.19
C THR A 149 -17.73 -15.28 -2.23
N TRP A 150 -17.64 -14.18 -1.47
CA TRP A 150 -16.48 -13.30 -1.42
C TRP A 150 -16.31 -12.59 -0.08
N GLY A 151 -15.12 -12.05 0.17
CA GLY A 151 -14.79 -11.16 1.28
C GLY A 151 -13.76 -10.11 0.83
N ARG A 152 -13.83 -8.92 1.43
CA ARG A 152 -12.86 -7.84 1.23
C ARG A 152 -12.11 -7.55 2.50
N TRP A 153 -10.82 -7.33 2.31
CA TRP A 153 -9.83 -7.34 3.35
C TRP A 153 -8.81 -6.24 3.11
N VAL A 154 -8.24 -5.76 4.20
CA VAL A 154 -7.05 -4.93 4.15
C VAL A 154 -5.88 -5.65 4.79
N ALA A 155 -4.70 -5.43 4.23
CA ALA A 155 -3.41 -5.79 4.78
C ALA A 155 -2.65 -4.51 5.10
N VAL A 156 -2.27 -4.33 6.37
CA VAL A 156 -1.52 -3.15 6.83
C VAL A 156 -0.06 -3.49 6.91
N LEU A 157 0.75 -2.68 6.23
CA LEU A 157 2.20 -2.68 6.32
C LEU A 157 2.57 -1.38 7.05
N ASN A 158 3.07 -1.48 8.28
CA ASN A 158 3.35 -0.33 9.15
C ASN A 158 4.78 -0.32 9.71
N ASN A 159 5.71 -1.07 9.10
CA ASN A 159 7.11 -1.13 9.53
C ASN A 159 7.25 -1.48 11.03
N GLY A 160 6.58 -2.55 11.48
CA GLY A 160 6.59 -2.95 12.89
C GLY A 160 6.02 -1.91 13.86
N GLY A 161 5.13 -1.03 13.40
CA GLY A 161 4.53 0.05 14.20
C GLY A 161 5.30 1.38 14.17
N GLU A 162 6.34 1.50 13.35
CA GLU A 162 7.12 2.75 13.22
C GLU A 162 6.74 3.61 12.02
N GLY A 163 5.99 3.05 11.07
CA GLY A 163 5.69 3.66 9.78
C GLY A 163 6.90 3.74 8.85
N TYR A 164 6.62 4.00 7.58
CA TYR A 164 7.62 4.25 6.56
C TYR A 164 7.81 5.74 6.34
N SER A 165 8.95 6.13 5.80
CA SER A 165 9.26 7.50 5.41
C SER A 165 10.12 7.51 4.15
N LEU A 166 10.06 8.62 3.41
CA LEU A 166 10.91 8.87 2.25
C LEU A 166 11.68 10.16 2.44
N THR A 167 12.96 10.11 2.08
CA THR A 167 13.77 11.32 1.92
C THR A 167 13.31 12.12 0.70
N ALA A 168 13.48 13.44 0.73
CA ALA A 168 13.11 14.32 -0.37
C ALA A 168 13.72 13.87 -1.71
N GLY A 169 12.90 13.91 -2.77
CA GLY A 169 13.25 13.50 -4.15
C GLY A 169 13.67 12.03 -4.33
N SER A 170 13.53 11.21 -3.28
CA SER A 170 13.88 9.80 -3.36
C SER A 170 12.76 8.97 -3.98
N ASN A 171 13.13 7.78 -4.47
CA ASN A 171 12.18 6.87 -5.11
C ASN A 171 12.22 5.53 -4.39
N PHE A 172 11.05 4.94 -4.18
CA PHE A 172 10.93 3.55 -3.78
C PHE A 172 9.93 2.80 -4.65
N SER A 173 10.06 1.48 -4.69
CA SER A 173 9.14 0.62 -5.39
C SER A 173 8.62 -0.48 -4.48
N ILE A 174 7.33 -0.80 -4.65
CA ILE A 174 6.70 -1.98 -4.08
C ILE A 174 6.60 -2.98 -5.22
N ASP A 175 7.54 -3.92 -5.22
CA ASP A 175 7.64 -4.98 -6.21
C ASP A 175 6.92 -6.22 -5.71
N ASN A 176 6.37 -7.01 -6.64
CA ASN A 176 5.81 -8.33 -6.35
C ASN A 176 4.74 -8.32 -5.25
N ILE A 177 3.94 -7.26 -5.16
CA ILE A 177 2.75 -7.31 -4.32
C ILE A 177 1.80 -8.37 -4.88
N ALA A 178 1.64 -9.46 -4.14
CA ALA A 178 0.99 -10.69 -4.59
C ALA A 178 0.05 -11.23 -3.52
N LEU A 179 -1.18 -11.53 -3.94
CA LEU A 179 -2.17 -12.23 -3.15
C LEU A 179 -2.11 -13.72 -3.46
N TYR A 180 -1.77 -14.51 -2.46
CA TYR A 180 -1.85 -15.97 -2.50
C TYR A 180 -3.10 -16.42 -1.76
N GLY A 181 -3.83 -17.37 -2.32
CA GLY A 181 -4.95 -18.03 -1.69
C GLY A 181 -4.81 -19.54 -1.76
N TRP A 182 -5.35 -20.26 -0.79
CA TRP A 182 -5.35 -21.72 -0.79
C TRP A 182 -6.73 -22.30 -0.49
N LYS A 183 -6.90 -23.55 -0.92
CA LYS A 183 -8.14 -24.32 -0.84
C LYS A 183 -7.90 -25.67 -0.20
#